data_AF-A0A2U3L841-F1
#
_entry.id   AF-A0A2U3L841-F1
#
_cell.length_a   1.000
_cell.length_b   1.000
_cell.length_c   1.000
_cell.angle_alpha   90.00
_cell.angle_beta   90.00
_cell.angle_gamma   90.00
#
_symmetry.space_group_name_H-M   'P 1'
#
loop_
_entity.id
_entity.type
_entity.pdbx_description
1 polymer ?
#
loop_
_entity_poly.entity_id
_entity_poly.type
_entity_poly.pdbx_seq_one_letter_code
_entity_poly.pdbx_strand_id
1 'polypeptide(L)'
;MGRQRGFSLIELLIVVAIILIIAAIAIPNLLWAREAANEWSAVASIRTINTAEITSTACLIDSVLSGGKKSGYNFSEAPGTVATPRPPITPPRFRSPRIRPVPVASARLKTR
;
A
#
# COMPACT_ATOMS: atom_id res chain seq x y z
N MET A 1 -48.47 18.78 20.21
CA MET A 1 -47.47 19.87 20.22
C MET A 1 -46.20 19.35 20.88
N GLY A 2 -45.22 18.92 20.07
CA GLY A 2 -43.98 18.31 20.55
C GLY A 2 -43.06 19.33 21.18
N ARG A 3 -42.70 19.12 22.45
CA ARG A 3 -41.76 19.95 23.21
C ARG A 3 -40.40 19.91 22.52
N GLN A 4 -39.96 21.03 21.96
CA GLN A 4 -38.61 21.20 21.47
C GLN A 4 -37.67 21.25 22.69
N ARG A 5 -36.85 20.22 22.87
CA ARG A 5 -35.78 20.20 23.86
C ARG A 5 -34.61 20.98 23.26
N GLY A 6 -34.36 22.18 23.79
CA GLY A 6 -33.26 23.03 23.34
C GLY A 6 -31.91 22.51 23.85
N PHE A 7 -30.90 22.65 22.99
CA PHE A 7 -29.48 22.41 23.28
C PHE A 7 -28.98 23.47 24.26
N SER A 8 -28.43 23.06 25.40
CA SER A 8 -27.83 24.03 26.33
C SER A 8 -26.42 24.39 25.88
N LEU A 9 -26.03 25.67 26.01
CA LEU A 9 -24.66 26.12 25.71
C LEU A 9 -23.62 25.40 26.58
N ILE A 10 -23.99 25.00 27.81
CA ILE A 10 -23.13 24.22 28.69
C ILE A 10 -22.91 22.80 28.16
N GLU A 11 -23.92 22.20 27.52
CA GLU A 11 -23.81 20.88 26.91
C GLU A 11 -22.84 20.93 25.72
N LEU A 12 -22.90 21.99 24.90
CA LEU A 12 -21.94 22.20 23.82
C LEU A 12 -20.51 22.41 24.33
N LEU A 13 -20.35 23.20 25.39
CA LEU A 13 -19.04 23.53 25.96
C LEU A 13 -18.28 22.30 26.45
N ILE A 14 -18.97 21.41 27.17
CA ILE A 14 -18.34 20.19 27.68
C ILE A 14 -17.94 19.26 26.52
N VAL A 15 -18.77 19.18 25.48
CA VAL A 15 -18.48 18.37 24.29
C VAL A 15 -17.22 18.87 23.58
N VAL A 16 -17.13 20.18 23.32
CA VAL A 16 -15.94 20.76 22.69
C VAL A 16 -14.71 20.59 23.56
N ALA A 17 -14.84 20.73 24.89
CA ALA A 17 -13.74 20.51 25.82
C ALA A 17 -13.16 19.09 25.73
N ILE A 18 -14.00 18.06 25.68
CA ILE A 18 -13.53 16.66 25.58
C ILE A 18 -12.89 16.39 24.21
N ILE A 19 -13.48 16.88 23.12
CA ILE A 19 -12.91 16.73 21.77
C ILE A 19 -11.52 17.37 21.71
N LEU A 20 -11.34 18.55 22.30
CA LEU A 20 -10.05 19.24 22.33
C LEU A 20 -8.99 18.49 23.15
N ILE A 21 -9.36 17.84 24.26
CA ILE A 21 -8.42 17.01 25.04
C ILE A 21 -7.91 15.84 24.19
N ILE A 22 -8.81 15.13 23.50
CA ILE A 22 -8.43 13.99 22.65
C ILE A 22 -7.61 14.48 21.44
N ALA A 23 -8.04 15.56 20.79
CA ALA A 23 -7.37 16.13 19.63
C ALA A 23 -5.95 16.61 19.97
N ALA A 24 -5.72 17.17 21.15
CA ALA A 24 -4.40 17.63 21.58
C ALA A 24 -3.36 16.49 21.63
N ILE A 25 -3.78 15.26 21.99
CA ILE A 25 -2.90 14.08 22.02
C ILE A 25 -2.86 13.39 20.64
N ALA A 26 -3.99 13.36 19.94
CA ALA A 26 -4.10 12.64 18.67
C ALA A 26 -3.43 13.38 17.50
N ILE A 27 -3.54 14.71 17.42
CA ILE A 27 -2.95 15.52 16.34
C ILE A 27 -1.43 15.35 16.22
N PRO A 28 -0.61 15.48 17.28
CA PRO A 28 0.84 15.34 17.13
C PRO A 28 1.23 13.94 16.62
N ASN A 29 0.58 12.90 17.13
CA ASN A 29 0.81 11.53 16.64
C ASN A 29 0.33 11.32 15.19
N LEU A 30 -0.77 11.97 14.81
CA LEU A 30 -1.32 11.91 13.44
C LEU A 30 -0.38 12.56 12.42
N LEU A 31 0.29 13.66 12.78
CA LEU A 31 1.25 14.34 11.89
C LEU A 31 2.44 13.44 11.58
N TRP A 32 3.04 12.83 12.61
CA TRP A 32 4.15 11.86 12.43
C TRP A 32 3.73 10.62 11.64
N ALA A 33 2.54 10.08 11.93
CA ALA A 33 2.02 8.92 11.19
C ALA A 33 1.81 9.22 9.71
N ARG A 34 1.44 10.46 9.37
CA ARG A 34 1.21 10.89 7.99
C ARG A 34 2.51 11.13 7.24
N GLU A 35 3.52 11.71 7.89
CA GLU A 35 4.87 11.85 7.33
C GLU A 35 5.48 10.48 7.04
N ALA A 36 5.45 9.57 8.02
CA ALA A 36 5.90 8.19 7.82
C ALA A 36 5.14 7.53 6.65
N ALA A 37 3.80 7.62 6.62
CA ALA A 37 3.01 7.03 5.54
C ALA A 37 3.40 7.57 4.14
N ASN A 38 3.78 8.84 4.03
CA ASN A 38 4.25 9.43 2.79
C ASN A 38 5.62 8.89 2.37
N GLU A 39 6.55 8.75 3.32
CA GLU A 39 7.86 8.11 3.08
C GLU A 39 7.70 6.67 2.62
N TRP A 40 6.83 5.90 3.28
CA TRP A 40 6.51 4.51 2.90
C TRP A 40 5.92 4.43 1.49
N SER A 41 5.04 5.35 1.10
CA SER A 41 4.47 5.40 -0.25
C SER A 41 5.52 5.71 -1.31
N ALA A 42 6.45 6.63 -1.02
CA ALA A 42 7.55 6.96 -1.93
C ALA A 42 8.49 5.77 -2.15
N VAL A 43 8.89 5.08 -1.07
CA VAL A 43 9.73 3.87 -1.13
C VAL A 43 9.03 2.75 -1.89
N ALA A 44 7.73 2.54 -1.67
CA ALA A 44 6.94 1.55 -2.40
C ALA A 44 6.91 1.84 -3.90
N SER A 45 6.71 3.11 -4.29
CA SER A 45 6.73 3.55 -5.69
C SER A 45 8.06 3.26 -6.36
N ILE A 46 9.19 3.55 -5.70
CA ILE A 46 10.52 3.29 -6.23
C ILE A 46 10.75 1.78 -6.43
N ARG A 47 10.35 0.95 -5.45
CA ARG A 47 10.43 -0.51 -5.60
C ARG A 47 9.62 -1.00 -6.79
N THR A 48 8.42 -0.47 -7.00
CA THR A 48 7.59 -0.80 -8.16
C THR A 48 8.27 -0.44 -9.47
N ILE A 49 8.88 0.76 -9.56
CA ILE A 49 9.64 1.17 -10.75
C ILE A 49 10.81 0.23 -11.02
N ASN A 50 11.65 -0.05 -10.02
CA ASN A 50 12.78 -0.97 -10.16
C ASN A 50 12.33 -2.35 -10.65
N THR A 51 11.24 -2.89 -10.09
CA THR A 51 10.70 -4.18 -10.55
C THR A 51 10.16 -4.11 -11.98
N ALA A 52 9.57 -2.98 -12.37
CA ALA A 52 9.07 -2.77 -13.73
C ALA A 52 10.21 -2.66 -14.73
N GLU A 53 11.31 -2.00 -14.39
CA GLU A 53 12.52 -1.91 -15.23
C GLU A 53 13.16 -3.30 -15.41
N ILE A 54 13.32 -4.07 -14.34
CA ILE A 54 13.85 -5.44 -14.40
C ILE A 54 12.95 -6.34 -15.25
N THR A 55 11.63 -6.21 -15.11
CA THR A 55 10.68 -7.02 -15.89
C THR A 55 10.62 -6.60 -17.36
N SER A 56 10.71 -5.29 -17.63
CA SER A 56 10.70 -4.73 -19.00
C SER A 56 11.94 -5.17 -19.75
N THR A 57 13.11 -5.10 -19.13
CA THR A 57 14.35 -5.61 -19.73
C THR A 57 14.28 -7.12 -19.94
N ALA A 58 13.83 -7.91 -18.95
CA ALA A 58 13.70 -9.37 -19.08
C ALA A 58 12.79 -9.85 -20.23
N CYS A 59 11.76 -9.08 -20.61
CA CYS A 59 10.87 -9.43 -21.72
C CYS A 59 11.44 -9.04 -23.11
N LEU A 60 12.36 -8.07 -23.16
CA LEU A 60 12.99 -7.60 -24.40
C LEU A 60 14.21 -8.45 -24.80
N ILE A 61 14.69 -9.32 -23.92
CA ILE A 61 15.79 -10.26 -24.15
C ILE A 61 15.29 -11.66 -23.84
N ASP A 62 14.65 -12.33 -24.81
CA ASP A 62 14.79 -13.79 -24.83
C ASP A 62 16.29 -14.05 -24.99
N SER A 63 16.92 -14.59 -23.94
CA SER A 63 18.38 -14.65 -23.78
C SER A 63 19.10 -15.35 -24.94
N VAL A 64 18.37 -16.12 -25.76
CA VAL A 64 18.90 -16.85 -26.92
C VAL A 64 18.84 -16.03 -28.22
N LEU A 65 18.01 -14.98 -28.30
CA LEU A 65 17.80 -14.19 -29.53
C LEU A 65 18.62 -12.89 -29.59
N SER A 66 19.01 -12.30 -28.45
CA SER A 66 19.85 -11.08 -28.43
C SER A 66 21.32 -11.31 -28.80
N GLY A 67 21.80 -12.56 -28.72
CA GLY A 67 23.14 -12.95 -29.17
C GLY A 67 23.26 -13.16 -30.69
N GLY A 68 22.20 -12.93 -31.46
CA GLY A 68 22.23 -12.98 -32.92
C GLY A 68 22.42 -14.36 -33.54
N LYS A 69 22.34 -15.46 -32.77
CA LYS A 69 22.35 -16.83 -33.33
C LYS A 69 21.46 -17.79 -32.56
N LYS A 70 20.37 -18.22 -33.20
CA LYS A 70 19.71 -19.50 -32.92
C LYS A 70 19.64 -20.29 -34.22
N SER A 71 19.99 -21.58 -34.15
CA SER A 71 20.21 -22.49 -35.29
C SER A 71 19.20 -22.31 -36.44
N GLY A 72 19.68 -21.87 -37.60
CA GLY A 72 19.02 -22.01 -38.90
C GLY A 72 18.16 -20.84 -39.41
N TYR A 73 17.91 -19.78 -38.63
CA TYR A 73 17.09 -18.63 -39.07
C TYR A 73 17.76 -17.29 -38.79
N ASN A 74 17.63 -16.34 -39.73
CA ASN A 74 18.08 -14.95 -39.58
C ASN A 74 16.86 -14.05 -39.31
N PHE A 75 16.79 -13.48 -38.12
CA PHE A 75 15.75 -12.52 -37.75
C PHE A 75 16.26 -11.10 -38.05
N SER A 76 15.56 -10.40 -38.95
CA SER A 76 15.73 -8.95 -39.11
C SER A 76 14.63 -8.25 -38.32
N GLU A 77 15.02 -7.33 -37.46
CA GLU A 77 14.06 -6.57 -36.66
C GLU A 77 13.40 -5.52 -37.56
N ALA A 78 12.10 -5.69 -37.83
CA ALA A 78 11.30 -4.62 -38.40
C ALA A 78 11.01 -3.60 -37.29
N PRO A 79 11.33 -2.32 -37.48
CA PRO A 79 11.15 -1.30 -36.46
C PRO A 79 9.64 -1.06 -36.27
N GLY A 80 9.02 -1.64 -35.23
CA GLY A 80 7.60 -1.39 -35.01
C GLY A 80 6.86 -2.13 -33.90
N THR A 81 7.30 -3.30 -33.45
CA THR A 81 6.59 -4.05 -32.39
C THR A 81 7.43 -4.17 -31.13
N VAL A 82 7.66 -3.03 -30.47
CA VAL A 82 8.05 -3.04 -29.05
C VAL A 82 6.82 -3.49 -28.28
N ALA A 83 6.84 -4.72 -27.75
CA ALA A 83 5.86 -5.15 -26.76
C ALA A 83 5.86 -4.11 -25.63
N THR A 84 4.80 -3.32 -25.52
CA THR A 84 4.70 -2.35 -24.44
C THR A 84 4.67 -3.13 -23.14
N PRO A 85 5.52 -2.79 -22.15
CA PRO A 85 5.49 -3.46 -20.87
C PRO A 85 4.08 -3.37 -20.32
N ARG A 86 3.44 -4.52 -20.03
CA ARG A 86 2.22 -4.50 -19.23
C ARG A 86 2.58 -3.73 -17.96
N PRO A 87 1.85 -2.65 -17.61
CA PRO A 87 2.19 -1.88 -16.42
C PRO A 87 2.27 -2.83 -15.22
N PRO A 88 3.18 -2.58 -14.28
CA PRO A 88 3.21 -3.35 -13.05
C PRO A 88 1.80 -3.36 -12.49
N ILE A 89 1.29 -4.56 -12.23
CA ILE A 89 0.02 -4.82 -11.54
C ILE A 89 -0.13 -3.74 -10.47
N THR A 90 -1.18 -2.91 -10.59
CA THR A 90 -1.47 -1.77 -9.69
C THR A 90 -0.93 -2.05 -8.30
N PRO A 91 -0.11 -1.15 -7.70
CA PRO A 91 0.52 -1.41 -6.42
C PRO A 91 -0.55 -1.96 -5.46
N PRO A 92 -0.26 -3.01 -4.68
CA PRO A 92 -1.25 -3.56 -3.75
C PRO A 92 -1.79 -2.38 -2.96
N ARG A 93 -3.08 -2.06 -3.13
CA ARG A 93 -3.73 -0.99 -2.37
C ARG A 93 -3.35 -1.23 -0.92
N PHE A 94 -2.67 -0.27 -0.29
CA PHE A 94 -2.29 -0.37 1.10
C PHE A 94 -3.57 -0.49 1.92
N ARG A 95 -3.99 -1.73 2.16
CA ARG A 95 -5.14 -2.06 2.98
C ARG A 95 -4.63 -1.95 4.39
N SER A 96 -5.14 -0.97 5.12
CA SER A 96 -4.81 -0.70 6.52
C SER A 96 -4.67 -2.02 7.29
N PRO A 97 -3.60 -2.24 8.07
CA PRO A 97 -3.39 -3.49 8.76
C PRO A 97 -4.58 -3.77 9.69
N ARG A 98 -5.39 -4.77 9.34
CA ARG A 98 -6.47 -5.25 10.21
C ARG A 98 -5.81 -6.10 11.29
N ILE A 99 -5.66 -5.53 12.49
CA ILE A 99 -5.22 -6.25 13.68
C ILE A 99 -6.18 -7.43 13.88
N ARG A 100 -5.72 -8.65 13.61
CA ARG A 100 -6.45 -9.86 13.98
C ARG A 100 -6.00 -10.24 15.39
N PRO A 101 -6.92 -10.43 16.35
CA PRO A 101 -6.55 -10.94 17.66
C PRO A 101 -5.93 -12.33 17.47
N VAL A 102 -4.70 -12.51 17.96
CA VAL A 102 -4.00 -13.80 17.94
C VAL A 102 -4.60 -14.66 19.05
N PRO A 103 -5.18 -15.84 18.75
CA PRO A 103 -5.65 -16.73 19.80
C PRO A 103 -4.45 -17.33 20.52
N VAL A 104 -4.33 -17.05 21.82
CA VAL A 104 -3.41 -17.77 22.72
C VAL A 104 -3.86 -19.23 22.75
N ALA A 105 -3.08 -20.10 22.12
CA ALA A 105 -3.35 -21.53 22.07
C ALA A 105 -3.24 -22.13 23.49
N SER A 106 -4.35 -22.68 23.96
CA SER A 106 -4.42 -23.44 25.21
C SER A 106 -3.49 -24.66 25.13
N ALA A 107 -2.38 -24.61 25.87
CA ALA A 107 -1.47 -25.73 26.05
C ALA A 107 -2.26 -26.90 26.67
N ARG A 108 -2.67 -27.87 25.84
CA ARG A 108 -3.29 -29.10 26.30
C ARG A 108 -2.19 -29.99 26.86
N LEU A 109 -1.96 -29.85 28.17
CA LEU A 109 -1.08 -30.72 28.95
C LEU A 109 -1.57 -32.17 28.79
N LYS A 110 -0.80 -32.99 28.08
CA LYS A 110 -1.08 -34.41 27.96
C LYS A 110 -0.60 -35.11 29.22
N THR A 111 -1.46 -35.15 30.23
CA THR A 111 -1.28 -36.01 31.40
C THR A 111 -1.73 -37.42 31.07
N ARG A 112 -0.74 -38.33 31.13
CA ARG A 112 -0.80 -39.79 31.33
C ARG A 112 -1.67 -40.59 30.36
#